data_AF-A0A109JS44-F1
#
_entry.id   AF-A0A109JS44-F1
#
_cell.length_a   1.000
_cell.length_b   1.000
_cell.length_c   1.000
_cell.angle_alpha   90.00
_cell.angle_beta   90.00
_cell.angle_gamma   90.00
#
_symmetry.space_group_name_H-M   'P 1'
#
loop_
_entity.id
_entity.type
_entity.pdbx_description
1 polymer ?
#
loop_
_entity_poly.entity_id
_entity_poly.type
_entity_poly.pdbx_seq_one_letter_code
_entity_poly.pdbx_strand_id
1 'polypeptide(L)' 'MVAGRQTDDFAKRKEIYDEMQLLAHDDSGIAIFMLPSIIDAYAPEVQGVEPDGVRTMMGARIAERAWLQS' A
#
# COMPACT_ATOMS: atom_id res chain seq x y z
N MET A 1 1.24 11.76 15.36
CA MET A 1 1.79 10.38 15.26
C MET A 1 1.96 9.66 16.59
N VAL A 2 2.32 10.30 17.72
CA VAL A 2 2.41 9.59 19.03
C VAL A 2 1.03 9.24 19.58
N ALA A 3 0.09 10.20 19.59
CA ALA A 3 -1.28 9.99 20.09
C ALA A 3 -2.02 8.83 19.40
N GLY A 4 -2.02 8.79 18.06
CA GLY A 4 -2.63 7.70 17.29
C GLY A 4 -1.99 6.32 17.55
N ARG A 5 -0.69 6.26 17.84
CA ARG A 5 0.01 5.01 18.21
C ARG A 5 -0.31 4.52 19.63
N GLN A 6 -0.68 5.44 20.52
CA GLN A 6 -1.02 5.15 21.92
C GLN A 6 -2.53 4.92 22.14
N THR A 7 -3.34 5.05 21.08
CA THR A 7 -4.80 4.88 21.16
C THR A 7 -5.17 3.45 20.74
N ASP A 8 -5.66 2.66 21.69
CA ASP A 8 -6.07 1.27 21.45
C ASP A 8 -7.46 1.19 20.78
N ASP A 9 -8.35 2.13 21.08
CA ASP A 9 -9.65 2.27 20.44
C ASP A 9 -9.50 2.55 18.95
N PHE A 10 -10.04 1.65 18.11
CA PHE A 10 -9.92 1.74 16.66
C PHE A 10 -10.64 2.98 16.09
N ALA A 11 -11.85 3.28 16.56
CA ALA A 11 -12.64 4.40 16.04
C ALA A 11 -11.94 5.72 16.36
N LYS A 12 -11.44 5.86 17.59
CA LYS A 12 -10.69 7.06 17.99
C LYS A 12 -9.37 7.18 17.26
N ARG A 13 -8.65 6.06 17.07
CA ARG A 13 -7.40 6.05 16.29
C ARG A 13 -7.63 6.43 14.84
N LYS A 14 -8.73 5.98 14.22
CA LYS A 14 -9.11 6.34 12.85
C LYS A 14 -9.33 7.85 12.74
N GLU A 15 -10.15 8.43 13.63
CA GLU A 15 -10.43 9.87 13.66
C GLU A 15 -9.14 10.70 13.72
N ILE A 16 -8.20 10.33 14.61
CA ILE A 16 -6.90 11.00 14.74
C ILE A 16 -6.11 10.97 13.42
N TYR A 17 -6.09 9.83 12.72
CA TYR A 17 -5.36 9.73 11.45
C TYR A 17 -6.07 10.47 10.31
N ASP A 18 -7.40 10.50 10.28
CA ASP A 18 -8.17 11.24 9.30
C ASP A 18 -7.91 12.75 9.43
N GLU A 19 -7.95 13.29 10.65
CA GLU A 19 -7.62 14.69 10.94
C GLU A 19 -6.19 15.03 10.48
N MET A 20 -5.22 14.15 10.75
CA MET A 20 -3.85 14.34 10.29
C MET A 20 -3.72 14.38 8.76
N GLN A 21 -4.49 13.57 8.04
CA GLN A 21 -4.48 13.56 6.57
C GLN A 21 -5.11 14.83 6.01
N LEU A 22 -6.19 15.34 6.62
CA LEU A 22 -6.81 16.62 6.23
C LEU A 22 -5.84 17.78 6.41
N LEU A 23 -5.17 17.88 7.57
CA LEU A 23 -4.16 18.91 7.81
C LEU A 23 -3.01 18.84 6.78
N ALA A 24 -2.60 17.62 6.40
CA ALA A 24 -1.58 17.44 5.37
C ALA A 24 -2.08 17.86 3.98
N HIS A 25 -3.34 17.59 3.65
CA HIS A 25 -3.95 17.95 2.37
C HIS A 25 -4.19 19.46 2.23
N ASP A 26 -4.73 20.09 3.28
CA ASP A 26 -5.21 21.48 3.22
C ASP A 26 -4.06 22.49 3.42
N ASP A 27 -3.15 22.22 4.35
CA ASP A 27 -2.17 23.20 4.81
C ASP A 27 -0.71 22.85 4.46
N SER A 28 -0.45 21.65 3.92
CA SER A 28 0.92 21.17 3.70
C SER A 28 1.34 21.21 2.23
N GLY A 29 2.39 21.98 1.93
CA GLY A 29 3.07 21.95 0.63
C GLY A 29 4.17 20.89 0.52
N ILE A 30 4.24 19.94 1.46
CA ILE A 30 5.39 19.02 1.59
C ILE A 30 5.36 17.85 0.60
N ALA A 31 4.18 17.51 0.05
CA ALA A 31 4.02 16.39 -0.87
C ALA A 31 2.79 16.58 -1.77
N ILE A 32 2.89 16.08 -3.00
CA ILE A 32 1.76 15.93 -3.92
C ILE A 32 1.40 14.45 -3.94
N PHE A 33 0.15 14.13 -3.60
CA PHE A 33 -0.30 12.74 -3.57
C PHE A 33 -0.37 12.17 -4.99
N MET A 34 0.26 11.02 -5.21
CA MET A 34 0.18 10.27 -6.46
C MET A 34 -0.57 8.97 -6.21
N LEU A 35 -1.51 8.64 -7.10
CA LEU A 35 -2.22 7.36 -7.12
C LEU A 35 -1.83 6.60 -8.40
N PRO A 36 -0.62 6.01 -8.46
CA PRO A 36 -0.18 5.33 -9.66
C PRO A 36 -0.99 4.05 -9.87
N SER A 37 -1.58 3.90 -11.06
CA SER A 37 -2.09 2.61 -11.51
C SER A 37 -0.93 1.83 -12.12
N ILE A 38 -0.54 0.74 -11.45
CA ILE A 38 0.57 -0.10 -11.90
C ILE A 38 0.03 -1.48 -12.28
N ILE A 39 0.48 -2.00 -13.41
CA ILE A 39 0.13 -3.32 -13.91
C ILE A 39 1.42 -4.14 -13.96
N ASP A 40 1.41 -5.27 -13.26
CA ASP A 40 2.48 -6.26 -13.37
C ASP A 40 2.18 -7.14 -14.59
N ALA A 41 3.07 -7.11 -15.58
CA ALA A 41 3.02 -7.99 -16.74
C ALA A 41 4.04 -9.11 -16.58
N TYR A 42 3.63 -10.33 -16.87
CA TYR A 42 4.47 -11.52 -16.77
C TYR A 42 4.26 -12.42 -18.00
N ALA A 43 5.29 -13.18 -18.34
CA ALA A 43 5.25 -14.10 -19.47
C ALA A 43 4.30 -15.28 -19.15
N PRO A 44 3.67 -15.92 -20.14
CA PRO A 44 2.76 -17.05 -19.91
C PRO A 44 3.39 -18.23 -19.16
N GLU A 45 4.71 -18.38 -19.23
CA GLU A 45 5.47 -19.43 -18.56
C GLU A 45 5.62 -19.16 -17.06
N VAL A 46 5.40 -17.91 -16.61
CA VAL A 46 5.47 -17.52 -15.20
C VAL A 46 4.17 -17.86 -14.51
N GLN A 47 4.23 -18.83 -13.61
CA GLN A 47 3.11 -19.35 -12.83
C GLN A 47 3.23 -18.92 -11.36
N GLY A 48 2.14 -19.04 -10.59
CA GLY A 48 2.11 -18.70 -9.17
C GLY A 48 1.91 -17.22 -8.85
N VAL A 49 1.69 -16.39 -9.86
CA VAL A 49 1.47 -14.95 -9.71
C VAL A 49 -0.02 -14.65 -9.56
N GLU A 50 -0.36 -13.90 -8.54
CA GLU A 50 -1.72 -13.41 -8.27
C GLU A 50 -1.69 -11.92 -7.85
N PRO A 51 -2.79 -11.17 -8.06
CA PRO A 51 -2.89 -9.79 -7.58
C PRO A 51 -2.83 -9.72 -6.04
N ASP A 52 -1.84 -9.01 -5.49
CA ASP A 52 -1.59 -8.95 -4.03
C ASP A 52 -2.12 -7.67 -3.36
N GLY A 53 -2.55 -6.65 -4.13
CA GLY A 53 -3.21 -5.43 -3.60
C GLY A 53 -2.35 -4.52 -2.70
N VAL A 54 -1.19 -4.98 -2.23
CA VAL A 54 -0.30 -4.23 -1.33
C VAL A 54 0.79 -3.49 -2.13
N ARG A 55 1.47 -4.19 -3.03
CA ARG A 55 2.55 -3.67 -3.87
C ARG A 55 2.68 -4.50 -5.14
N THR A 56 3.28 -3.91 -6.16
CA THR A 56 3.75 -4.61 -7.36
C THR A 56 4.60 -5.83 -7.00
N MET A 57 4.65 -6.78 -7.93
CA MET A 57 5.41 -8.02 -7.81
C MET A 57 5.00 -8.81 -6.55
N MET A 58 3.69 -8.97 -6.36
CA MET A 58 3.07 -9.71 -5.24
C MET A 58 3.54 -9.21 -3.86
N GLY A 59 3.38 -7.93 -3.57
CA GLY A 59 3.84 -7.40 -2.28
C GLY A 59 5.37 -7.26 -2.21
N ALA A 60 6.05 -7.18 -3.36
CA ALA A 60 7.50 -7.36 -3.53
C ALA A 60 8.05 -8.72 -3.06
N ARG A 61 7.23 -9.78 -3.14
CA ARG A 61 7.61 -11.15 -2.74
C ARG A 61 7.48 -12.17 -3.87
N ILE A 62 7.42 -11.72 -5.12
CA ILE A 62 7.28 -12.60 -6.29
C ILE A 62 8.30 -13.75 -6.32
N ALA A 63 9.54 -13.52 -5.87
CA ALA A 63 10.61 -14.52 -5.89
C ALA A 63 10.31 -15.74 -5.00
N GLU A 64 9.43 -15.60 -4.02
CA GLU A 64 9.03 -16.69 -3.12
C GLU A 64 7.83 -17.49 -3.65
N ARG A 65 7.09 -16.92 -4.62
CA ARG A 65 5.77 -17.42 -5.03
C ARG A 65 5.71 -17.81 -6.51
N ALA A 66 6.53 -17.21 -7.36
CA ALA A 66 6.50 -17.47 -8.79
C ALA A 66 7.46 -18.60 -9.18
N TRP A 67 7.07 -19.37 -10.20
CA TRP A 67 7.91 -20.40 -10.82
C TRP A 67 7.72 -20.41 -12.33
N LEU A 68 8.63 -21.09 -13.05
CA LEU A 68 8.52 -21.28 -14.49
C LEU A 68 7.92 -22.65 -14.79
N GLN A 69 6.94 -22.67 -15.70
CA GLN A 69 6.48 -23.91 -16.31
C GLN A 69 7.47 -24.35 -17.39
N SER A 70 7.83 -25.63 -17.37
CA SER A 70 8.73 -26.28 -18.34
C SER A 70 8.16 -26.36 -19.75
#